data_AF-A0A8J7Q821-F1
#
_entry.id   AF-A0A8J7Q821-F1
#
_cell.length_a   1.000
_cell.length_b   1.000
_cell.length_c   1.000
_cell.angle_alpha   90.00
_cell.angle_beta   90.00
_cell.angle_gamma   90.00
#
_symmetry.space_group_name_H-M   'P 1'
#
loop_
_entity.id
_entity.type
_entity.pdbx_description
1 polymer ?
#
loop_
_entity_poly.entity_id
_entity_poly.type
_entity_poly.pdbx_seq_one_letter_code
_entity_poly.pdbx_strand_id
1 'polypeptide(L)'
;MVAAPVASPSLNEATEKDPFNNNCYGTTVDRAYKMVSLPVLDVDDFNERIVRGYEEGYGESELPADLSVARSLIPAGTASLRDFSYIAPEIPAYIPDNCTGCMDCVTECPDTAILGKVLAEDEWEAKLQAIPEADRAMYREQWSKTKKYYDGGKKKAGG
;
A
#
# COMPACT_ATOMS: atom_id res chain seq x y z
N MET A 1 -16.29 -6.04 -33.90
CA MET A 1 -14.87 -6.02 -33.52
C MET A 1 -14.74 -4.96 -32.44
N VAL A 2 -14.76 -5.38 -31.17
CA VAL A 2 -14.52 -4.46 -30.05
C VAL A 2 -13.04 -4.13 -30.10
N ALA A 3 -12.69 -2.85 -30.21
CA ALA A 3 -11.30 -2.41 -30.17
C ALA A 3 -10.68 -2.95 -28.87
N ALA A 4 -9.52 -3.60 -28.96
CA ALA A 4 -8.76 -3.93 -27.77
C ALA A 4 -8.53 -2.63 -26.99
N PRO A 5 -8.93 -2.53 -25.71
CA PRO A 5 -8.68 -1.32 -24.95
C PRO A 5 -7.17 -1.06 -24.94
N VAL A 6 -6.80 0.19 -25.18
CA VAL A 6 -5.43 0.67 -25.00
C VAL A 6 -5.01 0.22 -23.60
N ALA A 7 -3.87 -0.47 -23.47
CA ALA A 7 -3.45 -1.02 -22.19
C ALA A 7 -3.37 0.13 -21.17
N SER A 8 -4.34 0.18 -20.25
CA SER A 8 -4.34 1.13 -19.15
C SER A 8 -3.14 0.83 -18.25
N PRO A 9 -2.49 1.86 -17.68
CA PRO A 9 -1.48 1.67 -16.63
C PRO A 9 -2.07 0.83 -15.50
N SER A 10 -1.29 -0.04 -14.87
CA SER A 10 -1.79 -0.91 -13.79
C SER A 10 -2.47 -0.10 -12.69
N LEU A 11 -3.48 -0.65 -12.01
CA LEU A 11 -4.03 -0.03 -10.79
C LEU A 11 -2.97 0.14 -9.70
N ASN A 12 -1.84 -0.59 -9.80
CA ASN A 12 -0.68 -0.47 -8.92
C ASN A 12 0.35 0.56 -9.42
N GLU A 13 0.04 1.34 -10.45
CA GLU A 13 0.88 2.45 -10.90
C GLU A 13 0.44 3.78 -10.28
N ALA A 14 1.40 4.68 -10.06
CA ALA A 14 1.13 6.02 -9.62
C ALA A 14 0.20 6.76 -10.60
N THR A 15 -0.72 7.56 -10.05
CA THR A 15 -1.67 8.36 -10.84
C THR A 15 -1.58 9.83 -10.46
N GLU A 16 -2.22 10.73 -11.20
CA GLU A 16 -2.31 12.14 -10.80
C GLU A 16 -2.99 12.33 -9.44
N LYS A 17 -3.96 11.45 -9.11
CA LYS A 17 -4.67 11.46 -7.82
C LYS A 17 -3.84 10.85 -6.69
N ASP A 18 -2.99 9.89 -7.02
CA ASP A 18 -2.10 9.20 -6.08
C ASP A 18 -0.68 9.08 -6.67
N PRO A 19 0.12 10.16 -6.64
CA PRO A 19 1.42 10.21 -7.31
C PRO A 19 2.48 9.27 -6.71
N PHE A 20 2.23 8.80 -5.49
CA PHE A 20 3.13 7.91 -4.77
C PHE A 20 2.60 6.47 -4.72
N ASN A 21 1.45 6.20 -5.36
CA ASN A 21 0.78 4.90 -5.31
C ASN A 21 0.59 4.42 -3.86
N ASN A 22 0.03 5.28 -3.00
CA ASN A 22 -0.28 5.02 -1.60
C ASN A 22 -1.33 3.92 -1.39
N ASN A 23 -1.94 3.39 -2.45
CA ASN A 23 -2.54 2.04 -2.38
C ASN A 23 -1.52 1.07 -1.73
N CYS A 24 -2.00 0.08 -0.98
CA CYS A 24 -1.13 -0.65 -0.03
C CYS A 24 0.01 -1.45 -0.70
N TYR A 25 0.20 -1.35 -2.02
CA TYR A 25 1.31 -1.92 -2.76
C TYR A 25 2.45 -0.94 -3.06
N GLY A 26 2.23 0.39 -3.17
CA GLY A 26 3.25 1.29 -3.72
C GLY A 26 4.44 1.61 -2.81
N THR A 27 4.40 1.27 -1.53
CA THR A 27 5.58 1.37 -0.65
C THR A 27 6.25 0.02 -0.36
N THR A 28 5.67 -1.08 -0.83
CA THR A 28 6.24 -2.44 -0.67
C THR A 28 6.02 -3.27 -1.94
N VAL A 29 6.76 -2.93 -3.00
CA VAL A 29 7.12 -3.90 -4.05
C VAL A 29 8.09 -4.95 -3.49
N ASP A 30 7.89 -5.40 -2.25
CA ASP A 30 8.80 -6.33 -1.59
C ASP A 30 8.76 -7.69 -2.31
N ARG A 31 7.62 -8.02 -2.96
CA ARG A 31 7.44 -9.19 -3.85
C ARG A 31 6.33 -8.98 -4.89
N ALA A 32 6.53 -9.49 -6.11
CA ALA A 32 5.46 -9.60 -7.11
C ALA A 32 4.33 -10.54 -6.62
N TYR A 33 3.13 -10.40 -7.20
CA TYR A 33 2.01 -11.30 -6.94
C TYR A 33 2.45 -12.75 -7.12
N LYS A 34 2.08 -13.63 -6.17
CA LYS A 34 2.17 -15.06 -6.40
C LYS A 34 1.12 -15.42 -7.45
N MET A 35 1.58 -15.55 -8.69
CA MET A 35 0.70 -15.94 -9.78
C MET A 35 0.17 -17.34 -9.53
N VAL A 36 -1.14 -17.46 -9.37
CA VAL A 36 -1.85 -18.73 -9.29
C VAL A 36 -2.75 -18.83 -10.52
N SER A 37 -2.52 -19.85 -11.34
CA SER A 37 -3.46 -20.16 -12.42
C SER A 37 -4.67 -20.86 -11.82
N LEU A 38 -5.74 -20.10 -11.59
CA LEU A 38 -7.02 -20.69 -11.20
C LEU A 38 -7.86 -20.86 -12.48
N PRO A 39 -8.46 -22.04 -12.71
CA PRO A 39 -9.31 -22.27 -13.90
C PRO A 39 -10.59 -21.43 -13.91
N VAL A 40 -10.87 -20.70 -12.82
CA VAL A 40 -12.12 -19.98 -12.58
C VAL A 40 -11.96 -18.48 -12.34
N LEU A 41 -10.75 -17.98 -12.07
CA LEU A 41 -10.50 -16.60 -11.65
C LEU A 41 -9.06 -16.19 -12.01
N ASP A 42 -8.92 -15.16 -12.84
CA ASP A 42 -7.64 -14.52 -13.08
C ASP A 42 -7.55 -13.26 -12.19
N VAL A 43 -6.55 -13.20 -11.32
CA VAL A 43 -6.39 -12.12 -10.34
C VAL A 43 -6.00 -10.81 -11.01
N ASP A 44 -5.14 -10.86 -12.03
CA ASP A 44 -4.70 -9.67 -12.74
C ASP A 44 -5.85 -9.09 -13.57
N ASP A 45 -6.61 -9.96 -14.26
CA ASP A 45 -7.84 -9.54 -14.97
C ASP A 45 -8.87 -8.94 -14.00
N PHE A 46 -9.10 -9.58 -12.85
CA PHE A 46 -10.07 -9.06 -11.87
C PHE A 46 -9.66 -7.68 -11.36
N ASN A 47 -8.38 -7.49 -11.02
CA ASN A 47 -7.89 -6.21 -10.53
C ASN A 47 -7.94 -5.16 -11.64
N GLU A 48 -7.35 -5.42 -12.80
CA GLU A 48 -7.14 -4.40 -13.82
C GLU A 48 -8.41 -4.02 -14.60
N ARG A 49 -9.33 -4.97 -14.80
CA ARG A 49 -10.56 -4.73 -15.58
C ARG A 49 -11.77 -4.55 -14.69
N ILE A 50 -11.98 -5.44 -13.71
CA ILE A 50 -13.23 -5.45 -12.93
C ILE A 50 -13.18 -4.39 -11.83
N VAL A 51 -12.16 -4.37 -10.97
CA VAL A 51 -12.03 -3.34 -9.92
C VAL A 51 -11.97 -1.95 -10.55
N ARG A 52 -11.16 -1.77 -11.59
CA ARG A 52 -11.08 -0.51 -12.35
C ARG A 52 -12.44 -0.03 -12.86
N GLY A 53 -13.23 -0.93 -13.44
CA GLY A 53 -14.55 -0.56 -13.96
C GLY A 53 -15.45 0.05 -12.89
N TYR A 54 -15.43 -0.49 -11.67
CA TYR A 54 -16.18 0.07 -10.56
C TYR A 54 -15.57 1.38 -10.02
N GLU A 55 -14.23 1.50 -9.96
CA GLU A 55 -13.56 2.73 -9.50
C GLU A 55 -13.76 3.91 -10.47
N GLU A 56 -13.73 3.63 -11.78
CA GLU A 56 -13.89 4.63 -12.84
C GLU A 56 -15.37 4.87 -13.22
N GLY A 57 -16.30 4.08 -12.65
CA GLY A 57 -17.74 4.30 -12.74
C GLY A 57 -18.44 3.72 -13.98
N TYR A 58 -17.75 2.92 -14.81
CA TYR A 58 -18.36 2.24 -15.98
C TYR A 58 -18.71 0.77 -15.71
N GLY A 59 -18.40 0.25 -14.53
CA GLY A 59 -18.49 -1.18 -14.19
C GLY A 59 -19.89 -1.76 -14.38
N GLU A 60 -20.91 -1.01 -13.98
CA GLU A 60 -22.31 -1.42 -14.06
C GLU A 60 -22.88 -1.46 -15.47
N SER A 61 -22.43 -0.55 -16.34
CA SER A 61 -22.99 -0.36 -17.68
C SER A 61 -22.21 -1.09 -18.77
N GLU A 62 -20.90 -1.29 -18.58
CA GLU A 62 -20.00 -1.71 -19.65
C GLU A 62 -19.28 -3.04 -19.39
N LEU A 63 -19.17 -3.52 -18.14
CA LEU A 63 -18.52 -4.81 -17.89
C LEU A 63 -19.38 -5.97 -18.45
N PRO A 64 -18.81 -6.85 -19.28
CA PRO A 64 -19.53 -8.00 -19.79
C PRO A 64 -19.80 -9.01 -18.66
N ALA A 65 -20.96 -9.67 -18.71
CA ALA A 65 -21.30 -10.79 -17.84
C ALA A 65 -20.54 -12.08 -18.24
N ASP A 66 -19.22 -12.01 -18.28
CA ASP A 66 -18.33 -13.14 -18.56
C ASP A 66 -18.19 -14.08 -17.36
N LEU A 67 -17.40 -15.14 -17.51
CA LEU A 67 -17.21 -16.13 -16.45
C LEU A 67 -16.60 -15.55 -15.17
N SER A 68 -15.79 -14.50 -15.25
CA SER A 68 -15.17 -13.86 -14.07
C SER A 68 -16.22 -13.05 -13.30
N VAL A 69 -16.97 -12.20 -14.00
CA VAL A 69 -18.02 -11.33 -13.41
C VAL A 69 -19.23 -12.16 -12.93
N ALA A 70 -19.64 -13.18 -13.68
CA ALA A 70 -20.86 -13.94 -13.41
C ALA A 70 -20.77 -14.90 -12.20
N ARG A 71 -19.56 -15.18 -11.69
CA ARG A 71 -19.35 -16.16 -10.61
C ARG A 71 -19.31 -15.57 -9.21
N SER A 72 -19.31 -14.24 -9.07
CA SER A 72 -19.19 -13.54 -7.78
C SER A 72 -17.98 -13.98 -6.95
N LEU A 73 -16.87 -14.32 -7.62
CA LEU A 73 -15.60 -14.63 -6.97
C LEU A 73 -14.77 -13.35 -6.84
N ILE A 74 -14.26 -13.08 -5.65
CA ILE A 74 -13.43 -11.91 -5.37
C ILE A 74 -12.06 -12.43 -4.86
N PRO A 75 -10.94 -12.08 -5.53
CA PRO A 75 -9.60 -12.39 -5.04
C PRO A 75 -9.36 -11.79 -3.63
N ALA A 76 -8.51 -12.44 -2.85
CA ALA A 76 -8.07 -11.87 -1.58
C ALA A 76 -7.22 -10.60 -1.82
N GLY A 77 -7.33 -9.64 -0.91
CA GLY A 77 -6.50 -8.44 -0.92
C GLY A 77 -6.96 -7.32 -1.86
N THR A 78 -8.09 -7.44 -2.56
CA THR A 78 -8.61 -6.39 -3.46
C THR A 78 -8.87 -5.04 -2.76
N ALA A 79 -9.13 -5.04 -1.46
CA ALA A 79 -9.28 -3.82 -0.66
C ALA A 79 -8.04 -2.90 -0.68
N SER A 80 -6.85 -3.44 -0.94
CA SER A 80 -5.61 -2.66 -1.05
C SER A 80 -5.54 -1.77 -2.29
N LEU A 81 -6.39 -2.02 -3.30
CA LEU A 81 -6.49 -1.21 -4.53
C LEU A 81 -7.43 -0.01 -4.36
N ARG A 82 -7.95 0.18 -3.15
CA ARG A 82 -8.89 1.24 -2.78
C ARG A 82 -8.21 2.21 -1.85
N ASP A 83 -8.33 3.49 -2.15
CA ASP A 83 -7.95 4.55 -1.23
C ASP A 83 -9.21 5.11 -0.56
N PHE A 84 -9.23 5.19 0.76
CA PHE A 84 -10.30 5.81 1.54
C PHE A 84 -9.87 7.11 2.22
N SER A 85 -8.67 7.62 1.91
CA SER A 85 -8.14 8.86 2.50
C SER A 85 -9.07 10.06 2.28
N TYR A 86 -9.76 10.12 1.15
CA TYR A 86 -10.65 11.23 0.78
C TYR A 86 -11.96 11.29 1.59
N ILE A 87 -12.33 10.23 2.30
CA ILE A 87 -13.50 10.22 3.21
C ILE A 87 -13.11 10.39 4.69
N ALA A 88 -11.82 10.33 5.02
CA ALA A 88 -11.35 10.54 6.37
C ALA A 88 -11.48 12.04 6.73
N PRO A 89 -12.29 12.42 7.73
CA PRO A 89 -12.45 13.82 8.10
C PRO A 89 -11.15 14.40 8.70
N GLU A 90 -10.34 13.54 9.32
CA GLU A 90 -9.06 13.88 9.92
C GLU A 90 -8.09 12.70 9.85
N ILE A 91 -6.80 13.01 9.72
CA ILE A 91 -5.70 12.03 9.71
C ILE A 91 -4.84 12.29 10.96
N PRO A 92 -4.54 11.26 11.78
CA PRO A 92 -3.76 11.46 12.98
C PRO A 92 -2.33 11.92 12.66
N ALA A 93 -1.89 12.98 13.34
CA ALA A 93 -0.52 13.47 13.23
C ALA A 93 0.44 12.56 14.01
N TYR A 94 1.51 12.11 13.36
CA TYR A 94 2.57 11.36 14.02
C TYR A 94 3.60 12.32 14.63
N ILE A 95 3.87 12.20 15.94
CA ILE A 95 4.85 13.00 16.67
C ILE A 95 5.98 12.08 17.16
N PRO A 96 7.11 12.00 16.44
CA PRO A 96 8.20 11.06 16.71
C PRO A 96 8.75 11.14 18.14
N ASP A 97 8.93 12.36 18.67
CA ASP A 97 9.46 12.61 20.02
C ASP A 97 8.59 12.02 21.15
N ASN A 98 7.29 11.85 20.89
CA ASN A 98 6.34 11.26 21.84
C ASN A 98 6.16 9.75 21.64
N CYS A 99 6.69 9.18 20.55
CA CYS A 99 6.52 7.77 20.26
C CYS A 99 7.34 6.90 21.23
N THR A 100 6.66 6.03 21.98
CA THR A 100 7.31 5.10 22.92
C THR A 100 7.64 3.74 22.28
N GLY A 101 7.08 3.46 21.10
CA GLY A 101 7.18 2.15 20.44
C GLY A 101 6.21 1.09 21.00
N CYS A 102 5.07 1.50 21.57
CA CYS A 102 4.08 0.56 22.11
C CYS A 102 3.34 -0.27 21.05
N MET A 103 3.12 0.30 19.85
CA MET A 103 2.29 -0.26 18.76
C MET A 103 0.78 -0.25 19.03
N ASP A 104 0.30 0.52 20.03
CA ASP A 104 -1.13 0.61 20.33
C ASP A 104 -1.89 1.25 19.16
N CYS A 105 -1.37 2.34 18.58
CA CYS A 105 -2.00 2.98 17.42
C CYS A 105 -2.13 2.06 16.19
N VAL A 106 -1.20 1.10 16.02
CA VAL A 106 -1.27 0.08 14.95
C VAL A 106 -2.36 -0.94 15.26
N THR A 107 -2.45 -1.36 16.53
CA THR A 107 -3.38 -2.41 16.98
C THR A 107 -4.82 -1.91 17.04
N GLU A 108 -5.02 -0.67 17.47
CA GLU A 108 -6.34 -0.04 17.63
C GLU A 108 -6.94 0.45 16.30
N CYS A 109 -6.14 0.52 15.23
CA CYS A 109 -6.64 0.96 13.93
C CYS A 109 -7.58 -0.10 13.32
N PRO A 110 -8.88 0.20 13.13
CA PRO A 110 -9.84 -0.80 12.62
C PRO A 110 -9.61 -1.15 11.14
N ASP A 111 -8.95 -0.26 10.39
CA ASP A 111 -8.76 -0.37 8.94
C ASP A 111 -7.33 -0.75 8.54
N THR A 112 -6.42 -0.94 9.51
CA THR A 112 -4.99 -1.18 9.24
C THR A 112 -4.31 -0.02 8.48
N ALA A 113 -4.83 1.20 8.61
CA ALA A 113 -4.28 2.40 7.98
C ALA A 113 -2.97 2.90 8.61
N ILE A 114 -2.66 2.48 9.85
CA ILE A 114 -1.43 2.85 10.57
C ILE A 114 -0.56 1.60 10.69
N LEU A 115 0.65 1.65 10.13
CA LEU A 115 1.60 0.54 10.15
C LEU A 115 2.88 0.89 10.90
N GLY A 116 3.36 -0.04 11.73
CA GLY A 116 4.66 0.07 12.39
C GLY A 116 5.75 -0.60 11.56
N LYS A 117 6.82 0.13 11.23
CA LYS A 117 8.01 -0.41 10.54
C LYS A 117 9.24 -0.25 11.43
N VAL A 118 9.95 -1.35 11.66
CA VAL A 118 11.20 -1.37 12.44
C VAL A 118 12.32 -1.81 11.51
N LEU A 119 13.38 -1.01 11.45
CA LEU A 119 14.58 -1.26 10.64
C LEU A 119 15.84 -1.10 11.51
N ALA A 120 16.94 -1.71 11.09
CA ALA A 120 18.25 -1.40 11.64
C ALA A 120 18.72 -0.01 11.17
N GLU A 121 19.59 0.66 11.93
CA GLU A 121 20.02 2.04 11.66
C GLU A 121 20.77 2.14 10.32
N ASP A 122 21.63 1.17 10.03
CA ASP A 122 22.37 1.05 8.76
C ASP A 122 21.44 0.77 7.56
N GLU A 123 20.47 -0.12 7.73
CA GLU A 123 19.47 -0.40 6.68
C GLU A 123 18.61 0.84 6.40
N TRP A 124 18.21 1.57 7.46
CA TRP A 124 17.45 2.81 7.32
C TRP A 124 18.26 3.89 6.60
N GLU A 125 19.52 4.10 6.96
CA GLU A 125 20.40 5.05 6.27
C GLU A 125 20.57 4.71 4.79
N ALA A 126 20.74 3.43 4.46
CA ALA A 126 20.85 2.97 3.07
C ALA A 126 19.55 3.24 2.29
N LYS A 127 18.39 2.92 2.87
CA LYS A 127 17.07 3.18 2.23
C LYS A 127 16.79 4.67 2.05
N LEU A 128 17.23 5.52 2.98
CA LEU A 128 17.09 6.97 2.88
C LEU A 128 17.83 7.55 1.67
N GLN A 129 18.92 6.92 1.21
CA GLN A 129 19.64 7.36 0.00
C GLN A 129 18.87 7.08 -1.29
N ALA A 130 17.93 6.13 -1.29
CA ALA A 130 17.09 5.85 -2.45
C ALA A 130 15.95 6.88 -2.64
N ILE A 131 15.69 7.69 -1.62
CA ILE A 131 14.66 8.74 -1.64
C ILE A 131 15.22 10.01 -2.32
N PRO A 132 14.41 10.74 -3.12
CA PRO A 132 14.80 12.04 -3.67
C PRO A 132 15.37 12.98 -2.61
N GLU A 133 16.44 13.71 -2.94
CA GLU A 133 17.17 14.53 -1.97
C GLU A 133 16.28 15.55 -1.25
N ALA A 134 15.32 16.15 -1.97
CA ALA A 134 14.37 17.11 -1.44
C ALA A 134 13.52 16.57 -0.27
N ASP A 135 13.23 15.27 -0.24
CA ASP A 135 12.33 14.67 0.76
C ASP A 135 13.09 14.07 1.95
N ARG A 136 14.41 13.87 1.83
CA ARG A 136 15.20 13.17 2.84
C ARG A 136 15.16 13.85 4.21
N ALA A 137 15.07 15.17 4.26
CA ALA A 137 14.98 15.91 5.53
C ALA A 137 13.70 15.53 6.30
N MET A 138 12.55 15.54 5.63
CA MET A 138 11.26 15.13 6.19
C MET A 138 11.31 13.69 6.74
N TYR A 139 11.85 12.74 5.96
CA TYR A 139 11.95 11.34 6.41
C TYR A 139 12.94 11.14 7.58
N ARG A 140 13.98 11.98 7.70
CA ARG A 140 14.87 11.98 8.87
C ARG A 140 14.15 12.38 10.14
N GLU A 141 13.29 13.41 10.06
CA GLU A 141 12.50 13.88 11.20
C GLU A 141 11.50 12.81 11.68
N GLN A 142 11.00 11.97 10.78
CA GLN A 142 10.06 10.90 11.11
C GLN A 142 10.70 9.67 11.77
N TRP A 143 12.04 9.57 11.83
CA TRP A 143 12.73 8.42 12.42
C TRP A 143 12.69 8.43 13.96
N SER A 144 11.86 7.57 14.53
CA SER A 144 11.64 7.51 15.99
C SER A 144 12.68 6.67 16.71
N LYS A 145 13.49 7.32 17.55
CA LYS A 145 14.52 6.68 18.39
C LYS A 145 13.95 6.25 19.75
N THR A 146 13.06 5.26 19.73
CA THR A 146 12.35 4.79 20.94
C THR A 146 13.25 4.00 21.89
N LYS A 147 12.98 4.05 23.21
CA LYS A 147 13.71 3.24 24.20
C LYS A 147 13.64 1.73 23.91
N LYS A 148 12.49 1.25 23.43
CA LYS A 148 12.23 -0.18 23.21
C LYS A 148 13.02 -0.73 22.02
N TYR A 149 12.93 -0.07 20.86
CA TYR A 149 13.50 -0.59 19.62
C TYR A 149 14.90 -0.03 19.32
N TYR A 150 15.15 1.25 19.62
CA TYR A 150 16.44 1.89 19.34
C TYR A 150 17.46 1.60 20.45
N ASP A 151 17.21 2.07 21.68
CA ASP A 151 18.16 1.87 22.79
C ASP A 151 18.30 0.38 23.15
N GLY A 152 17.18 -0.34 23.15
CA GLY A 152 17.17 -1.79 23.35
C GLY A 152 17.95 -2.55 22.27
N GLY A 153 17.84 -2.12 21.02
CA GLY A 153 18.61 -2.64 19.89
C GLY A 153 20.11 -2.41 20.08
N LYS A 154 20.51 -1.18 20.41
CA LYS A 154 21.92 -0.82 20.66
C LYS A 154 22.55 -1.61 21.80
N LYS A 155 21.81 -1.86 22.88
CA LYS A 155 22.29 -2.69 24.00
C LYS A 155 22.47 -4.16 23.62
N LYS A 156 21.57 -4.71 22.80
CA LYS A 156 21.65 -6.10 22.33
C LYS A 156 22.69 -6.31 21.24
N ALA A 157 22.95 -5.29 20.44
CA ALA A 157 24.06 -5.23 19.50
C ALA A 157 25.40 -4.87 20.18
N GLY A 158 25.43 -4.73 21.52
CA GLY A 158 26.51 -4.10 22.26
C GLY A 158 27.88 -4.75 22.08
N GLY A 159 28.85 -3.91 21.71
CA GLY A 159 30.28 -4.18 21.61
C GLY A 159 30.91 -3.40 20.48
#